data_AF-A0A3A4Q8C9-F1
#
_entry.id   AF-A0A3A4Q8C9-F1
#
_cell.length_a   1.000
_cell.length_b   1.000
_cell.length_c   1.000
_cell.angle_alpha   90.00
_cell.angle_beta   90.00
_cell.angle_gamma   90.00
#
_symmetry.space_group_name_H-M   'P 1'
#
loop_
_entity.id
_entity.type
_entity.pdbx_description
1 polymer ?
#
loop_
_entity_poly.entity_id
_entity_poly.type
_entity_poly.pdbx_seq_one_letter_code
_entity_poly.pdbx_strand_id
1 'polypeptide(L)'
;MALNTNKSKKGGLMPELYNIDNPVLKISNEHKIITDYVSRFSKNRENPDPAFEKDLQSFLNFLKKDLKQHFRLEELIFYPAALNGDPSYATSLMVLNLTREHGIFETRLKAIQAVEKRVDEEMRRTSLMEKIGNFFDDLKDHARREIIELFPLIDANARCTALLKQYIQEVQSQDKSKG
;
A
#
# COMPACT_ATOMS: atom_id res chain seq x y z
N MET A 1 -43.02 -10.67 9.11
CA MET A 1 -42.38 -9.96 7.98
C MET A 1 -41.81 -8.65 8.49
N ALA A 2 -40.49 -8.55 8.59
CA ALA A 2 -39.78 -7.28 8.73
C ALA A 2 -38.40 -7.45 8.08
N LEU A 3 -38.16 -6.65 7.06
CA LEU A 3 -36.99 -6.66 6.19
C LEU A 3 -35.76 -6.17 6.96
N ASN A 4 -34.75 -7.02 7.08
CA ASN A 4 -33.44 -6.65 7.60
C ASN A 4 -32.63 -6.03 6.45
N THR A 5 -32.60 -4.71 6.38
CA THR A 5 -31.83 -3.97 5.38
C THR A 5 -30.37 -3.92 5.83
N ASN A 6 -29.55 -4.75 5.19
CA ASN A 6 -28.11 -4.77 5.36
C ASN A 6 -27.52 -3.46 4.80
N LYS A 7 -27.22 -2.50 5.68
CA LYS A 7 -26.53 -1.27 5.31
C LYS A 7 -25.11 -1.62 4.86
N SER A 8 -24.92 -1.60 3.55
CA SER A 8 -23.61 -1.50 2.90
C SER A 8 -22.78 -0.39 3.57
N LYS A 9 -21.73 -0.79 4.30
CA LYS A 9 -20.70 0.14 4.77
C LYS A 9 -20.02 0.71 3.52
N LYS A 10 -20.30 1.99 3.23
CA LYS A 10 -19.60 2.77 2.21
C LYS A 10 -18.09 2.64 2.46
N GLY A 11 -17.39 1.99 1.52
CA GLY A 11 -15.94 1.81 1.48
C GLY A 11 -15.20 3.12 1.18
N GLY A 12 -15.22 4.02 2.15
CA GLY A 12 -14.42 5.24 2.20
C GLY A 12 -13.95 5.49 3.63
N LEU A 13 -13.06 4.62 4.14
CA LEU A 13 -12.11 5.02 5.18
C LEU A 13 -11.13 5.93 4.44
N MET A 14 -11.15 7.26 4.57
CA MET A 14 -10.43 7.97 5.63
C MET A 14 -10.87 9.45 5.68
N PRO A 15 -11.78 9.84 6.60
CA PRO A 15 -11.95 11.25 6.98
C PRO A 15 -11.33 11.61 8.34
N GLU A 16 -10.85 10.62 9.13
CA GLU A 16 -10.51 10.83 10.56
C GLU A 16 -9.02 10.78 10.92
N LEU A 17 -8.10 10.76 9.94
CA LEU A 17 -6.66 10.60 10.17
C LEU A 17 -5.93 11.89 10.66
N TYR A 18 -6.61 12.90 11.22
CA TYR A 18 -6.10 14.28 11.29
C TYR A 18 -5.59 14.77 12.66
N ASN A 19 -5.10 13.91 13.56
CA ASN A 19 -4.68 14.36 14.91
C ASN A 19 -3.46 13.58 15.49
N ILE A 20 -2.38 13.43 14.73
CA ILE A 20 -1.09 12.90 15.24
C ILE A 20 0.04 13.84 14.79
N ASP A 21 0.86 14.31 15.74
CA ASP A 21 1.87 15.35 15.52
C ASP A 21 3.09 14.89 14.70
N ASN A 22 3.29 13.58 14.51
CA ASN A 22 4.36 13.02 13.68
C ASN A 22 3.79 12.39 12.38
N PRO A 23 3.99 13.02 11.21
CA PRO A 23 3.53 12.51 9.91
C PRO A 23 4.21 11.21 9.46
N VAL A 24 5.45 10.94 9.89
CA VAL A 24 6.17 9.67 9.63
C VAL A 24 5.51 8.53 10.41
N LEU A 25 5.12 8.78 11.65
CA LEU A 25 4.45 7.81 12.52
C LEU A 25 3.02 7.51 12.04
N LYS A 26 2.33 8.52 11.49
CA LYS A 26 1.01 8.39 10.86
C LYS A 26 1.04 7.45 9.65
N ILE A 27 2.11 7.48 8.85
CA ILE A 27 2.22 6.68 7.61
C ILE A 27 2.93 5.35 7.82
N SER A 28 3.75 5.20 8.87
CA SER A 28 4.10 3.88 9.39
C SER A 28 2.87 3.06 9.79
N ASN A 29 1.76 3.72 10.17
CA ASN A 29 0.48 3.04 10.37
C ASN A 29 -0.23 2.66 9.05
N GLU A 30 0.14 3.22 7.90
CA GLU A 30 -0.35 2.74 6.59
C GLU A 30 0.29 1.39 6.23
N HIS A 31 1.56 1.14 6.58
CA HIS A 31 2.16 -0.19 6.45
C HIS A 31 1.46 -1.25 7.32
N LYS A 32 0.66 -0.85 8.31
CA LYS A 32 -0.26 -1.77 9.01
C LYS A 32 -1.28 -2.37 8.05
N ILE A 33 -1.77 -1.62 7.07
CA ILE A 33 -2.71 -2.10 6.05
C ILE A 33 -2.04 -3.22 5.23
N ILE A 34 -0.78 -3.02 4.82
CA ILE A 34 0.01 -4.05 4.13
C ILE A 34 0.16 -5.29 5.03
N THR A 35 0.49 -5.09 6.30
CA THR A 35 0.63 -6.17 7.28
C THR A 35 -0.69 -6.94 7.50
N ASP A 36 -1.81 -6.24 7.52
CA ASP A 36 -3.15 -6.82 7.64
C ASP A 36 -3.52 -7.66 6.40
N TYR A 37 -3.20 -7.16 5.21
CA TYR A 37 -3.38 -7.91 3.96
C TYR A 37 -2.53 -9.17 3.90
N VAL A 38 -1.25 -9.06 4.26
CA VAL A 38 -0.34 -10.21 4.39
C VAL A 38 -0.88 -11.22 5.38
N SER A 39 -1.26 -10.77 6.60
CA SER A 39 -1.77 -11.66 7.64
C SER A 39 -3.03 -12.38 7.21
N ARG A 40 -3.97 -11.64 6.58
CA ARG A 40 -5.20 -12.22 6.05
C ARG A 40 -4.92 -13.25 4.96
N PHE A 41 -3.98 -12.98 4.05
CA PHE A 41 -3.61 -13.94 3.01
C PHE A 41 -2.89 -15.17 3.59
N SER A 42 -1.88 -14.99 4.44
CA SER A 42 -1.13 -16.09 5.06
C SER A 42 -2.04 -17.05 5.83
N LYS A 43 -2.98 -16.52 6.62
CA LYS A 43 -3.98 -17.35 7.33
C LYS A 43 -4.81 -18.21 6.39
N ASN A 44 -5.26 -17.63 5.27
CA ASN A 44 -6.04 -18.35 4.26
C ASN A 44 -5.20 -19.34 3.44
N ARG A 45 -3.90 -19.07 3.26
CA ARG A 45 -2.99 -20.01 2.61
C ARG A 45 -2.74 -21.26 3.46
N GLU A 46 -2.58 -21.09 4.77
CA GLU A 46 -2.36 -22.20 5.72
C GLU A 46 -3.65 -22.98 6.00
N ASN A 47 -4.78 -22.28 6.11
CA ASN A 47 -6.09 -22.86 6.35
C ASN A 47 -7.10 -22.32 5.32
N PRO A 48 -7.25 -22.98 4.16
CA PRO A 48 -8.11 -22.50 3.07
C PRO A 48 -9.57 -22.35 3.50
N ASP A 49 -10.07 -21.11 3.47
CA ASP A 49 -11.48 -20.79 3.66
C ASP A 49 -12.17 -20.66 2.28
N PRO A 50 -13.13 -21.52 1.94
CA PRO A 50 -13.90 -21.41 0.69
C PRO A 50 -14.61 -20.07 0.50
N ALA A 51 -14.93 -19.34 1.58
CA ALA A 51 -15.50 -18.01 1.49
C ALA A 51 -14.46 -16.97 1.02
N PHE A 52 -13.23 -17.05 1.53
CA PHE A 52 -12.14 -16.18 1.08
C PHE A 52 -11.81 -16.38 -0.40
N GLU A 53 -11.94 -17.61 -0.90
CA GLU A 53 -11.69 -17.91 -2.31
C GLU A 53 -12.72 -17.31 -3.24
N LYS A 54 -14.00 -17.35 -2.86
CA LYS A 54 -15.06 -16.63 -3.57
C LYS A 54 -14.85 -15.12 -3.53
N ASP A 55 -14.18 -14.63 -2.49
CA ASP A 55 -13.88 -13.23 -2.29
C ASP A 55 -12.48 -12.81 -2.79
N LEU A 56 -11.69 -13.71 -3.38
CA LEU A 56 -10.29 -13.43 -3.74
C LEU A 56 -10.19 -12.27 -4.72
N GLN A 57 -11.04 -12.25 -5.75
CA GLN A 57 -11.11 -11.14 -6.69
C GLN A 57 -11.44 -9.81 -5.99
N SER A 58 -12.35 -9.82 -5.01
CA SER A 58 -12.72 -8.64 -4.22
C SER A 58 -11.54 -8.17 -3.37
N PHE A 59 -10.89 -9.10 -2.67
CA PHE A 59 -9.67 -8.86 -1.90
C PHE A 59 -8.56 -8.22 -2.76
N LEU A 60 -8.26 -8.77 -3.94
CA LEU A 60 -7.25 -8.24 -4.85
C LEU A 60 -7.62 -6.84 -5.39
N ASN A 61 -8.92 -6.55 -5.55
CA ASN A 61 -9.38 -5.23 -5.98
C ASN A 61 -9.20 -4.18 -4.87
N PHE A 62 -9.51 -4.52 -3.62
CA PHE A 62 -9.25 -3.64 -2.47
C PHE A 62 -7.75 -3.40 -2.30
N LEU A 63 -6.95 -4.47 -2.32
CA LEU A 63 -5.48 -4.38 -2.26
C LEU A 63 -4.93 -3.44 -3.33
N LYS A 64 -5.39 -3.57 -4.57
CA LYS A 64 -4.95 -2.71 -5.68
C LYS A 64 -5.27 -1.25 -5.46
N LYS A 65 -6.46 -0.94 -4.94
CA LYS A 65 -6.89 0.44 -4.67
C LYS A 65 -6.02 1.04 -3.58
N ASP A 66 -5.80 0.30 -2.49
CA ASP A 66 -5.05 0.79 -1.34
C ASP A 66 -3.57 0.95 -1.65
N LEU A 67 -2.94 -0.02 -2.33
CA LEU A 67 -1.54 0.09 -2.77
C LEU A 67 -1.32 1.26 -3.72
N LYS A 68 -2.24 1.50 -4.66
CA LYS A 68 -2.17 2.66 -5.55
C LYS A 68 -2.21 3.98 -4.79
N GLN A 69 -3.04 4.06 -3.76
CA GLN A 69 -3.12 5.25 -2.95
C GLN A 69 -1.85 5.44 -2.11
N HIS A 70 -1.34 4.36 -1.52
CA HIS A 70 -0.12 4.34 -0.72
C HIS A 70 1.10 4.78 -1.54
N PHE A 71 1.38 4.12 -2.67
CA PHE A 71 2.48 4.47 -3.57
C PHE A 71 2.39 5.91 -4.06
N ARG A 72 1.17 6.39 -4.34
CA ARG A 72 0.96 7.79 -4.75
C ARG A 72 1.32 8.77 -3.63
N LEU A 73 1.01 8.47 -2.37
CA LEU A 73 1.37 9.33 -1.25
C LEU A 73 2.89 9.39 -1.08
N GLU A 74 3.57 8.25 -1.19
CA GLU A 74 5.02 8.19 -1.14
C GLU A 74 5.67 9.01 -2.26
N GLU A 75 5.24 8.79 -3.50
CA GLU A 75 5.80 9.45 -4.68
C GLU A 75 5.52 10.97 -4.74
N LEU A 76 4.40 11.42 -4.16
CA LEU A 76 4.04 12.85 -4.15
C LEU A 76 4.59 13.61 -2.94
N ILE A 77 4.86 12.92 -1.84
CA ILE A 77 5.13 13.58 -0.54
C ILE A 77 6.47 13.12 0.02
N PHE A 78 6.68 11.82 0.21
CA PHE A 78 7.84 11.30 0.94
C PHE A 78 9.10 11.33 0.09
N TYR A 79 9.03 10.78 -1.12
CA TYR A 79 10.17 10.69 -2.02
C TYR A 79 10.68 12.09 -2.40
N PRO A 80 9.82 13.07 -2.75
CA PRO A 80 10.29 14.44 -2.97
C PRO A 80 10.88 15.07 -1.71
N ALA A 81 10.30 14.83 -0.53
CA ALA A 81 10.84 15.38 0.73
C ALA A 81 12.24 14.82 1.03
N ALA A 82 12.45 13.53 0.83
CA ALA A 82 13.76 12.89 0.97
C ALA A 82 14.76 13.44 -0.05
N LEU A 83 14.42 13.44 -1.34
CA LEU A 83 15.32 13.90 -2.42
C LEU A 83 15.71 15.37 -2.27
N ASN A 84 14.75 16.24 -1.93
CA ASN A 84 15.00 17.67 -1.83
C ASN A 84 15.61 18.08 -0.48
N GLY A 85 15.41 17.26 0.55
CA GLY A 85 15.95 17.48 1.89
C GLY A 85 17.35 16.89 2.11
N ASP A 86 17.64 15.76 1.47
CA ASP A 86 18.95 15.12 1.40
C ASP A 86 19.28 14.70 -0.05
N PRO A 87 19.83 15.61 -0.88
CA PRO A 87 20.12 15.34 -2.29
C PRO A 87 21.41 14.52 -2.47
N SER A 88 21.61 13.49 -1.67
CA SER A 88 22.75 12.58 -1.78
C SER A 88 22.53 11.54 -2.88
N TYR A 89 23.63 11.01 -3.43
CA TYR A 89 23.55 9.90 -4.40
C TYR A 89 22.85 8.68 -3.81
N ALA A 90 23.10 8.39 -2.52
CA ALA A 90 22.48 7.27 -1.80
C ALA A 90 20.96 7.45 -1.72
N THR A 91 20.47 8.62 -1.31
CA THR A 91 19.04 8.93 -1.23
C THR A 91 18.38 8.86 -2.61
N SER A 92 19.05 9.39 -3.63
CA SER A 92 18.58 9.31 -5.01
C SER A 92 18.42 7.87 -5.50
N LEU A 93 19.41 7.01 -5.24
CA LEU A 93 19.38 5.61 -5.62
C LEU A 93 18.32 4.82 -4.84
N MET A 94 18.17 5.08 -3.54
CA MET A 94 17.14 4.47 -2.70
C MET A 94 15.75 4.79 -3.24
N VAL A 95 15.42 6.06 -3.44
CA VAL A 95 14.12 6.50 -3.96
C VAL A 95 13.85 5.94 -5.36
N LEU A 96 14.85 5.93 -6.25
CA LEU A 96 14.70 5.36 -7.59
C LEU A 96 14.32 3.87 -7.53
N ASN A 97 14.97 3.10 -6.65
CA ASN A 97 14.69 1.68 -6.49
C ASN A 97 13.29 1.43 -5.92
N LEU A 98 12.88 2.18 -4.91
CA LEU A 98 11.55 2.07 -4.32
C LEU A 98 10.44 2.40 -5.34
N THR A 99 10.59 3.51 -6.08
CA THR A 99 9.66 3.85 -7.17
C THR A 99 9.62 2.79 -8.26
N ARG A 100 10.76 2.19 -8.63
CA ARG A 100 10.80 1.08 -9.59
C ARG A 100 10.01 -0.12 -9.08
N GLU A 101 10.13 -0.44 -7.79
CA GLU A 101 9.40 -1.54 -7.15
C GLU A 101 7.89 -1.32 -7.20
N HIS A 102 7.39 -0.10 -7.00
CA HIS A 102 5.96 0.23 -7.17
C HIS A 102 5.45 -0.19 -8.56
N GLY A 103 6.18 0.15 -9.61
CA GLY A 103 5.82 -0.22 -10.99
C GLY A 103 5.81 -1.75 -11.22
N ILE A 104 6.73 -2.48 -10.57
CA ILE A 104 6.77 -3.94 -10.58
C ILE A 104 5.55 -4.51 -9.85
N PHE A 105 5.21 -3.99 -8.67
CA PHE A 105 4.04 -4.43 -7.89
C PHE A 105 2.73 -4.21 -8.64
N GLU A 106 2.55 -3.03 -9.25
CA GLU A 106 1.37 -2.76 -10.06
C GLU A 106 1.21 -3.76 -11.22
N THR A 107 2.31 -4.06 -11.90
CA THR A 107 2.34 -4.97 -13.05
C THR A 107 2.03 -6.40 -12.62
N ARG A 108 2.66 -6.87 -11.55
CA ARG A 108 2.43 -8.21 -11.00
C ARG A 108 1.02 -8.37 -10.48
N LEU A 109 0.46 -7.39 -9.79
CA LEU A 109 -0.91 -7.45 -9.29
C LEU A 109 -1.92 -7.52 -10.45
N LYS A 110 -1.70 -6.76 -11.54
CA LYS A 110 -2.51 -6.88 -12.76
C LYS A 110 -2.41 -8.29 -13.37
N ALA A 111 -1.22 -8.88 -13.41
CA ALA A 111 -1.01 -10.23 -13.92
C ALA A 111 -1.72 -11.29 -13.05
N ILE A 112 -1.63 -11.17 -11.72
CA ILE A 112 -2.35 -12.03 -10.76
C ILE A 112 -3.86 -11.95 -10.99
N GLN A 113 -4.42 -10.74 -11.09
CA GLN A 113 -5.84 -10.53 -11.37
C GLN A 113 -6.27 -11.10 -12.73
N ALA A 114 -5.41 -11.07 -13.74
CA ALA A 114 -5.71 -11.63 -15.06
C ALA A 114 -5.72 -13.17 -15.06
N VAL A 115 -4.86 -13.79 -14.26
CA VAL A 115 -4.81 -15.25 -14.09
C VAL A 115 -6.02 -15.72 -13.30
N GLU A 116 -6.36 -15.07 -12.18
CA GLU A 116 -7.47 -15.44 -11.29
C GLU A 116 -8.79 -15.60 -12.04
N LYS A 117 -9.11 -14.69 -12.98
CA LYS A 117 -10.30 -14.76 -13.84
C LYS A 117 -10.39 -15.99 -14.77
N ARG A 118 -9.32 -16.79 -14.89
CA ARG A 118 -9.16 -17.89 -15.85
C ARG A 118 -8.87 -19.24 -15.19
N VAL A 119 -8.93 -19.33 -13.86
CA VAL A 119 -8.58 -20.56 -13.13
C VAL A 119 -9.82 -21.42 -12.92
N ASP A 120 -9.94 -22.51 -13.69
CA ASP A 120 -10.95 -23.57 -13.49
C ASP A 120 -10.34 -24.88 -12.93
N GLU A 121 -9.00 -24.98 -12.83
CA GLU A 121 -8.29 -26.22 -12.45
C GLU A 121 -7.43 -26.06 -11.19
N GLU A 122 -7.40 -27.12 -10.37
CA GLU A 122 -6.69 -27.19 -9.09
C GLU A 122 -5.17 -26.92 -9.23
N MET A 123 -4.53 -27.42 -10.29
CA MET A 123 -3.09 -27.19 -10.54
C MET A 123 -2.77 -25.72 -10.86
N ARG A 124 -3.71 -25.00 -11.49
CA ARG A 124 -3.59 -23.54 -11.75
C ARG A 124 -3.82 -22.73 -10.47
N ARG A 125 -4.58 -23.25 -9.51
CA ARG A 125 -4.84 -22.61 -8.21
C ARG A 125 -3.61 -22.61 -7.31
N THR A 126 -2.88 -23.72 -7.19
CA THR A 126 -1.63 -23.77 -6.41
C THR A 126 -0.62 -22.74 -6.94
N SER A 127 -0.47 -22.66 -8.27
CA SER A 127 0.41 -21.67 -8.91
C SER A 127 -0.06 -20.22 -8.68
N LEU A 128 -1.37 -19.96 -8.68
CA LEU A 128 -1.91 -18.62 -8.37
C LEU A 128 -1.60 -18.23 -6.91
N MET A 129 -1.81 -19.13 -5.96
CA MET A 129 -1.55 -18.88 -4.55
C MET A 129 -0.07 -18.66 -4.26
N GLU A 130 0.81 -19.42 -4.92
CA GLU A 130 2.26 -19.19 -4.86
C GLU A 130 2.64 -17.80 -5.39
N LYS A 131 2.07 -17.38 -6.54
CA LYS A 131 2.31 -16.04 -7.09
C LYS A 131 1.86 -14.92 -6.16
N ILE A 132 0.70 -15.09 -5.51
CA ILE A 132 0.20 -14.12 -4.53
C ILE A 132 1.08 -14.13 -3.28
N GLY A 133 1.53 -15.29 -2.82
CA GLY A 133 2.47 -15.42 -1.71
C GLY A 133 3.77 -14.67 -1.97
N ASN A 134 4.43 -14.94 -3.10
CA ASN A 134 5.67 -14.25 -3.48
C ASN A 134 5.44 -12.74 -3.64
N PHE A 135 4.28 -12.32 -4.17
CA PHE A 135 3.93 -10.89 -4.23
C PHE A 135 3.88 -10.25 -2.83
N PHE A 136 3.30 -10.92 -1.85
CA PHE A 136 3.24 -10.41 -0.49
C PHE A 136 4.59 -10.41 0.21
N ASP A 137 5.43 -11.41 -0.03
CA ASP A 137 6.79 -11.44 0.53
C ASP A 137 7.61 -10.25 0.01
N ASP A 138 7.58 -9.98 -1.29
CA ASP A 138 8.27 -8.84 -1.87
C ASP A 138 7.72 -7.50 -1.37
N LEU A 139 6.40 -7.39 -1.17
CA LEU A 139 5.77 -6.19 -0.62
C LEU A 139 6.19 -5.93 0.84
N LYS A 140 6.41 -6.99 1.64
CA LYS A 140 6.93 -6.87 3.01
C LYS A 140 8.38 -6.40 3.01
N ASP A 141 9.19 -6.93 2.11
CA ASP A 141 10.60 -6.53 2.01
C ASP A 141 10.75 -5.07 1.58
N HIS A 142 9.89 -4.62 0.66
CA HIS A 142 9.76 -3.21 0.29
C HIS A 142 9.39 -2.34 1.49
N ALA A 143 8.28 -2.63 2.16
CA ALA A 143 7.82 -1.92 3.36
C ALA A 143 8.89 -1.86 4.46
N ARG A 144 9.62 -2.97 4.65
CA ARG A 144 10.71 -3.05 5.62
C ARG A 144 11.82 -2.05 5.31
N ARG A 145 12.21 -1.89 4.05
CA ARG A 145 13.26 -0.94 3.65
C ARG A 145 12.82 0.49 3.86
N GLU A 146 11.56 0.82 3.58
CA GLU A 146 11.04 2.16 3.86
C GLU A 146 11.08 2.49 5.35
N ILE A 147 10.64 1.55 6.20
CA ILE A 147 10.60 1.71 7.65
C ILE A 147 12.00 1.79 8.27
N ILE A 148 12.98 1.03 7.75
CA ILE A 148 14.32 0.94 8.35
C ILE A 148 15.29 1.99 7.77
N GLU A 149 15.08 2.44 6.54
CA GLU A 149 16.03 3.31 5.82
C GLU A 149 15.41 4.68 5.52
N LEU A 150 14.34 4.73 4.72
CA LEU A 150 13.78 5.98 4.21
C LEU A 150 13.16 6.85 5.31
N PHE A 151 12.30 6.27 6.15
CA PHE A 151 11.57 7.00 7.18
C PHE A 151 12.49 7.54 8.27
N PRO A 152 13.48 6.78 8.79
CA PRO A 152 14.49 7.32 9.69
C PRO A 152 15.31 8.44 9.05
N LEU A 153 15.64 8.35 7.76
CA LEU A 153 16.34 9.42 7.05
C LEU A 153 15.52 10.72 7.00
N ILE A 154 14.22 10.62 6.77
CA ILE A 154 13.32 11.79 6.75
C ILE A 154 13.17 12.40 8.15
N ASP A 155 12.98 11.55 9.18
CA ASP A 155 12.77 11.99 10.56
C ASP A 155 14.04 12.61 11.17
N ALA A 156 15.22 12.05 10.88
CA ALA A 156 16.50 12.56 11.37
C ALA A 156 16.94 13.86 10.68
N ASN A 157 16.41 14.18 9.50
CA ASN A 157 16.77 15.38 8.75
C ASN A 157 15.68 16.45 8.83
N ALA A 158 15.97 17.54 9.55
CA ALA A 158 15.03 18.65 9.75
C ALA A 158 14.51 19.27 8.45
N ARG A 159 15.33 19.31 7.39
CA ARG A 159 14.93 19.82 6.07
C ARG A 159 13.94 18.87 5.40
N CYS A 160 14.21 17.56 5.43
CA CYS A 160 13.27 16.56 4.93
C CYS A 160 11.93 16.67 5.65
N THR A 161 11.94 16.74 6.98
CA THR A 161 10.72 16.87 7.80
C THR A 161 9.94 18.17 7.48
N ALA A 162 10.62 19.29 7.27
CA ALA A 162 9.98 20.55 6.90
C ALA A 162 9.30 20.46 5.53
N LEU A 163 9.99 19.89 4.54
CA LEU A 163 9.45 19.67 3.19
C LEU A 163 8.28 18.69 3.20
N LEU A 164 8.36 17.62 3.98
CA LEU A 164 7.26 16.67 4.15
C LEU A 164 5.99 17.37 4.63
N LYS A 165 6.09 18.23 5.64
CA LYS A 165 4.94 19.03 6.14
C LYS A 165 4.38 19.95 5.06
N GLN A 166 5.25 20.60 4.29
CA GLN A 166 4.85 21.46 3.17
C GLN A 166 4.09 20.67 2.10
N TYR A 167 4.63 19.56 1.61
CA TYR A 167 4.00 18.76 0.56
C TYR A 167 2.66 18.15 0.99
N ILE A 168 2.52 17.76 2.27
CA ILE A 168 1.23 17.34 2.83
C ILE A 168 0.18 18.46 2.69
N GLN A 169 0.53 19.70 3.01
CA GLN A 169 -0.38 20.84 2.90
C GLN A 169 -0.75 21.14 1.45
N GLU A 170 0.22 21.08 0.54
CA GLU A 170 0.01 21.31 -0.89
C GLU A 170 -0.97 20.30 -1.48
N VAL A 171 -0.76 18.99 -1.24
CA VAL A 171 -1.65 17.93 -1.72
C VAL A 171 -3.07 18.11 -1.17
N GLN A 172 -3.20 18.41 0.13
CA GLN A 172 -4.51 18.65 0.76
C GLN A 172 -5.25 19.87 0.20
N SER A 173 -4.52 20.94 -0.17
CA SER A 173 -5.11 22.13 -0.76
C SER A 173 -5.65 21.87 -2.17
N GLN A 174 -4.96 21.03 -2.95
CA GLN A 174 -5.39 20.65 -4.30
C GLN A 174 -6.67 19.80 -4.27
N ASP A 175 -6.82 18.91 -3.29
CA ASP A 175 -8.02 18.07 -3.16
C ASP A 175 -9.26 18.90 -2.79
N LYS A 176 -9.11 19.94 -1.95
CA LYS A 176 -10.20 20.87 -1.60
C LYS A 176 -10.64 21.75 -2.78
N SER A 177 -9.77 22.01 -3.75
CA SER A 177 -10.09 22.83 -4.92
C SER A 177 -10.91 22.10 -6.00
N LYS A 178 -11.09 20.78 -5.85
CA LYS A 178 -11.78 19.90 -6.82
C LYS A 178 -13.17 19.45 -6.36
N GLY A 179 -13.60 19.83 -5.15
CA GLY A 179 -14.92 19.53 -4.58
C GLY A 179 -15.80 20.76 -4.55
#